data_AF-A0A6C0DKG2-F1
#
_entry.id   AF-A0A6C0DKG2-F1
#
_cell.length_a   1.000
_cell.length_b   1.000
_cell.length_c   1.000
_cell.angle_alpha   90.00
_cell.angle_beta   90.00
_cell.angle_gamma   90.00
#
_symmetry.space_group_name_H-M   'P 1'
#
loop_
_entity.id
_entity.type
_entity.pdbx_description
1 polymer ?
#
loop_
_entity_poly.entity_id
_entity_poly.type
_entity_poly.pdbx_seq_one_letter_code
_entity_poly.pdbx_strand_id
1 'polypeptide(L)'
;MKFLFFSLSLTLTLFLDNVLAAIIQLDKTNNYKSIKLCKDCRHFLPTLYGDRYDIGNHLGRCNLFGKMNVINGEIEHEYASIVRKFDDMCGINGTRFEQTNTPEMGIHVYPL
;
A
#
# COMPACT_ATOMS: atom_id res chain seq x y z
N MET A 1 19.22 -56.41 -27.35
CA MET A 1 18.05 -55.61 -26.91
C MET A 1 18.44 -54.63 -25.78
N LYS A 2 19.37 -53.70 -26.01
CA LYS A 2 19.81 -52.70 -25.00
C LYS A 2 19.69 -51.25 -25.47
N PHE A 3 19.38 -51.03 -26.76
CA PHE A 3 19.35 -49.69 -27.37
C PHE A 3 17.99 -49.00 -27.33
N LEU A 4 16.91 -49.69 -26.95
CA LEU A 4 15.56 -49.12 -26.95
C LEU A 4 15.15 -48.47 -25.61
N PHE A 5 15.93 -48.64 -24.54
CA PHE A 5 15.63 -48.03 -23.23
C PHE A 5 16.27 -46.66 -23.03
N PHE A 6 17.29 -46.31 -23.83
CA PHE A 6 18.03 -45.05 -23.66
C PHE A 6 17.34 -43.84 -24.31
N SER A 7 16.52 -44.04 -25.34
CA SER A 7 15.81 -42.96 -26.03
C SER A 7 14.57 -42.47 -25.27
N LEU A 8 13.88 -43.36 -24.55
CA LEU A 8 12.64 -43.03 -23.83
C LEU A 8 12.89 -42.17 -22.57
N SER A 9 14.07 -42.30 -21.96
CA SER A 9 14.50 -41.50 -20.80
C SER A 9 14.89 -40.07 -21.19
N LEU A 10 15.45 -39.86 -22.39
CA LEU A 10 15.97 -38.56 -22.82
C LEU A 10 14.85 -37.61 -23.27
N THR A 11 13.74 -38.16 -23.77
CA THR A 11 12.55 -37.37 -24.13
C THR A 11 11.75 -36.94 -22.90
N LEU A 12 11.80 -37.69 -21.80
CA LEU A 12 11.04 -37.36 -20.58
C LEU A 12 11.67 -36.19 -19.80
N THR A 13 13.00 -36.07 -19.80
CA THR A 13 13.70 -34.97 -19.12
C THR A 13 13.50 -33.63 -19.82
N LEU A 14 13.48 -33.60 -21.16
CA LEU A 14 13.26 -32.37 -21.94
C LEU A 14 11.83 -31.80 -21.81
N PHE A 15 10.87 -32.62 -21.38
CA PHE A 15 9.51 -32.16 -21.08
C PHE A 15 9.41 -31.50 -19.70
N LEU A 16 10.23 -31.90 -18.72
CA LEU A 16 10.21 -31.34 -17.36
C LEU A 16 10.86 -29.95 -17.30
N ASP A 17 11.94 -29.71 -18.05
CA ASP A 17 12.64 -28.43 -18.05
C ASP A 17 11.79 -27.28 -18.63
N ASN A 18 10.98 -27.57 -19.65
CA ASN A 18 10.09 -26.58 -20.27
C ASN A 18 8.91 -26.19 -19.36
N VAL A 19 8.41 -27.12 -18.55
CA VAL A 19 7.30 -26.84 -17.61
C VAL A 19 7.80 -25.97 -16.45
N LEU A 20 9.02 -26.22 -15.93
CA LEU A 20 9.57 -25.42 -14.83
C LEU A 20 9.85 -23.96 -15.25
N ALA A 21 10.34 -23.73 -16.46
CA ALA A 21 10.57 -22.38 -17.00
C ALA A 21 9.28 -21.57 -17.17
N ALA A 22 8.16 -22.23 -17.51
CA ALA A 22 6.86 -21.59 -17.64
C ALA A 22 6.22 -21.22 -16.29
N ILE A 23 6.48 -21.98 -15.23
CA ILE A 23 5.96 -21.71 -13.87
C ILE A 23 6.68 -20.50 -13.23
N ILE A 24 7.94 -20.23 -13.57
CA ILE A 24 8.75 -19.13 -12.98
C ILE A 24 8.33 -17.74 -13.52
N GLN A 25 7.56 -17.64 -14.61
CA GLN A 25 7.16 -16.35 -15.18
C GLN A 25 5.98 -15.66 -14.48
N LEU A 26 5.38 -16.25 -13.44
CA LEU A 26 4.16 -15.73 -12.83
C LEU A 26 4.32 -14.52 -11.89
N ASP A 27 5.54 -14.07 -11.56
CA ASP A 27 5.68 -13.01 -10.53
C ASP A 27 6.79 -12.00 -10.82
N LYS A 28 6.93 -11.56 -12.09
CA LYS A 28 7.81 -10.44 -12.43
C LYS A 28 7.16 -9.30 -13.20
N THR A 29 5.83 -9.28 -13.21
CA THR A 29 5.04 -8.09 -13.54
C THR A 29 4.32 -7.60 -12.29
N ASN A 30 5.07 -7.42 -11.19
CA ASN A 30 4.63 -6.59 -10.07
C ASN A 30 4.58 -5.12 -10.54
N ASN A 31 3.61 -4.81 -11.40
CA ASN A 31 3.13 -3.46 -11.65
C ASN A 31 2.23 -3.07 -10.47
N TYR A 32 2.73 -3.24 -9.24
CA TYR A 32 2.08 -2.71 -8.06
C TYR A 32 2.34 -1.22 -8.11
N LYS A 33 1.49 -0.50 -8.86
CA LYS A 33 1.41 0.95 -8.81
C LYS A 33 1.40 1.31 -7.34
N SER A 34 2.50 1.90 -6.85
CA SER A 34 2.73 2.12 -5.43
C SER A 34 1.49 2.76 -4.82
N ILE A 35 0.77 2.03 -3.97
CA ILE A 35 -0.45 2.56 -3.38
C ILE A 35 -0.03 3.72 -2.48
N LYS A 36 -0.57 4.90 -2.77
CA LYS A 36 -0.34 6.11 -1.98
C LYS A 36 -1.13 6.01 -0.68
N LEU A 37 -0.48 5.57 0.39
CA LEU A 37 -1.11 5.42 1.70
C LEU A 37 -1.25 6.78 2.38
N CYS A 38 -2.40 7.04 2.99
CA CYS A 38 -2.63 8.33 3.66
C CYS A 38 -1.59 8.61 4.74
N LYS A 39 -1.18 7.61 5.53
CA LYS A 39 -0.16 7.77 6.58
C LYS A 39 1.20 8.30 6.08
N ASP A 40 1.50 8.14 4.79
CA ASP A 40 2.75 8.59 4.17
C ASP A 40 2.60 9.96 3.49
N CYS A 41 1.40 10.57 3.60
CA CYS A 41 1.08 11.88 3.06
C CYS A 41 1.32 12.97 4.10
N ARG A 42 1.88 14.11 3.69
CA ARG A 42 2.09 15.28 4.56
C ARG A 42 0.80 15.85 5.18
N HIS A 43 -0.35 15.52 4.60
CA HIS A 43 -1.66 16.04 4.99
C HIS A 43 -2.38 15.11 5.97
N PHE A 44 -1.77 14.01 6.38
CA PHE A 44 -2.37 13.06 7.30
C PHE A 44 -2.24 13.54 8.74
N LEU A 45 -3.36 13.48 9.46
CA LEU A 45 -3.46 13.80 10.88
C LEU A 45 -3.71 12.48 11.62
N PRO A 46 -2.73 11.94 12.38
CA PRO A 46 -2.93 10.74 13.16
C PRO A 46 -3.94 10.98 14.28
N THR A 47 -4.64 9.92 14.71
CA THR A 47 -5.49 10.00 15.90
C THR A 47 -4.71 9.53 17.11
N LEU A 48 -4.55 10.42 18.07
CA LEU A 48 -3.79 10.16 19.29
C LEU A 48 -4.75 9.98 20.47
N TYR A 49 -4.58 8.90 21.23
CA TYR A 49 -5.19 8.74 22.55
C TYR A 49 -4.34 9.45 23.59
N GLY A 50 -4.96 10.36 24.35
CA GLY A 50 -4.29 11.17 25.37
C GLY A 50 -3.09 11.96 24.83
N ASP A 51 -3.16 12.41 23.58
CA ASP A 51 -2.13 13.16 22.85
C ASP A 51 -0.76 12.45 22.72
N ARG A 52 -0.71 11.14 22.99
CA ARG A 52 0.57 10.40 23.08
C ARG A 52 0.58 9.11 22.30
N TYR A 53 -0.56 8.41 22.22
CA TYR A 53 -0.59 7.06 21.66
C TYR A 53 -1.34 7.05 20.34
N ASP A 54 -0.65 6.79 19.23
CA ASP A 54 -1.32 6.53 17.96
C ASP A 54 -2.14 5.25 18.07
N ILE A 55 -3.47 5.38 17.98
CA ILE A 55 -4.39 4.24 18.07
C ILE A 55 -4.71 3.63 16.69
N GLY A 56 -3.94 4.02 15.68
CA GLY A 56 -3.93 3.40 14.37
C GLY A 56 -4.46 4.31 13.27
N ASN A 57 -3.93 4.07 12.08
CA ASN A 57 -4.15 4.91 10.90
C ASN A 57 -5.61 4.94 10.39
N HIS A 58 -6.46 4.02 10.85
CA HIS A 58 -7.84 3.87 10.38
C HIS A 58 -8.76 4.99 10.88
N LEU A 59 -8.39 5.66 11.97
CA LEU A 59 -9.11 6.83 12.51
C LEU A 59 -8.49 8.17 12.10
N GLY A 60 -7.35 8.14 11.40
CA GLY A 60 -6.67 9.36 10.98
C GLY A 60 -7.53 10.24 10.07
N ARG A 61 -7.26 11.54 10.10
CA ARG A 61 -7.98 12.58 9.37
C ARG A 61 -7.09 13.18 8.28
N CYS A 62 -7.70 13.95 7.37
CA CYS A 62 -6.98 14.65 6.30
C CYS A 62 -7.06 16.17 6.51
N ASN A 63 -5.91 16.83 6.57
CA ASN A 63 -5.82 18.27 6.80
C ASN A 63 -6.37 19.11 5.63
N LEU A 64 -6.45 18.54 4.41
CA LEU A 64 -6.95 19.25 3.23
C LEU A 64 -8.47 19.41 3.21
N PHE A 65 -9.19 18.50 3.84
CA PHE A 65 -10.64 18.42 3.74
C PHE A 65 -11.23 18.50 5.14
N GLY A 66 -12.16 19.43 5.33
CA GLY A 66 -12.83 19.63 6.59
C GLY A 66 -13.94 20.65 6.45
N LYS A 67 -14.76 20.73 7.49
CA LYS A 67 -15.84 21.71 7.59
C LYS A 67 -15.54 22.63 8.75
N MET A 68 -15.60 23.93 8.51
CA MET A 68 -15.50 24.92 9.57
C MET A 68 -16.82 24.99 10.32
N ASN A 69 -16.76 24.86 11.64
CA ASN A 69 -17.85 25.24 12.51
C ASN A 69 -17.91 26.78 12.56
N VAL A 70 -19.00 27.34 12.05
CA VAL A 70 -19.19 28.80 11.94
C VAL A 70 -19.33 29.52 13.29
N ILE A 71 -19.57 28.79 14.38
CA ILE A 71 -19.76 29.36 15.72
C ILE A 71 -18.41 29.61 16.40
N ASN A 72 -17.49 28.65 16.34
CA ASN A 72 -16.21 28.71 17.06
C ASN A 72 -14.98 28.78 16.12
N GLY A 73 -15.17 28.68 14.81
CA GLY A 73 -14.10 28.72 13.81
C GLY A 73 -13.26 27.44 13.71
N GLU A 74 -13.57 26.40 14.50
CA GLU A 74 -12.82 25.14 14.47
C GLU A 74 -13.09 24.37 13.18
N ILE A 75 -12.05 23.76 12.63
CA ILE A 75 -12.16 22.91 11.43
C ILE A 75 -12.26 21.46 11.88
N GLU A 76 -13.39 20.84 11.60
CA GLU A 76 -13.53 19.39 11.72
C GLU A 76 -13.03 18.73 10.44
N HIS A 77 -11.81 18.17 10.52
CA HIS A 77 -11.20 17.48 9.39
C HIS A 77 -11.89 16.15 9.07
N GLU A 78 -12.05 15.85 7.80
CA GLU A 78 -12.67 14.61 7.33
C GLU A 78 -11.73 13.41 7.53
N TYR A 79 -12.30 12.23 7.76
CA TYR A 79 -11.53 11.01 7.91
C TYR A 79 -10.77 10.66 6.63
N ALA A 80 -9.53 10.19 6.78
CA ALA A 80 -8.67 9.78 5.67
C ALA A 80 -9.31 8.65 4.84
N SER A 81 -10.11 7.79 5.47
CA SER A 81 -10.86 6.73 4.80
C SER A 81 -12.03 7.26 3.96
N ILE A 82 -12.63 8.39 4.35
CA ILE A 82 -13.75 9.02 3.64
C ILE A 82 -13.24 9.77 2.42
N VAL A 83 -12.19 10.57 2.55
CA VAL A 83 -11.62 11.35 1.43
C VAL A 83 -11.07 10.48 0.29
N ARG A 84 -10.81 9.19 0.56
CA ARG A 84 -10.36 8.19 -0.42
C ARG A 84 -11.51 7.53 -1.19
N LYS A 85 -12.76 7.68 -0.72
CA LYS A 85 -13.95 7.12 -1.37
C LYS A 85 -14.47 8.01 -2.51
N PHE A 86 -14.17 9.30 -2.48
CA PHE A 86 -14.72 10.26 -3.42
C PHE A 86 -13.63 10.87 -4.30
N ASP A 87 -13.85 10.84 -5.62
CA ASP A 87 -12.89 11.28 -6.63
C ASP A 87 -12.72 12.81 -6.70
N ASP A 88 -13.69 13.57 -6.19
CA ASP A 88 -13.60 15.02 -6.01
C ASP A 88 -12.67 15.42 -4.85
N MET A 89 -12.33 14.47 -3.97
CA MET A 89 -11.36 14.63 -2.89
C MET A 89 -9.99 14.01 -3.25
N CYS A 90 -9.51 13.03 -2.47
CA CYS A 90 -8.29 12.30 -2.77
C CYS A 90 -8.54 11.12 -3.74
N GLY A 91 -9.74 10.54 -3.70
CA GLY A 91 -10.11 9.34 -4.45
C GLY A 91 -9.20 8.14 -4.17
N ILE A 92 -9.45 7.02 -4.84
CA ILE A 92 -8.62 5.80 -4.69
C ILE A 92 -7.21 5.97 -5.27
N ASN A 93 -7.02 6.91 -6.19
CA ASN A 93 -5.72 7.18 -6.82
C ASN A 93 -4.81 8.11 -6.00
N GLY A 94 -5.37 8.85 -5.03
CA GLY A 94 -4.58 9.72 -4.16
C GLY A 94 -4.15 10.95 -4.93
N THR A 95 -5.13 11.57 -5.61
CA THR A 95 -4.91 12.67 -6.54
C THR A 95 -4.28 13.89 -5.85
N ARG A 96 -4.55 14.07 -4.56
CA ARG A 96 -3.99 15.12 -3.70
C ARG A 96 -2.89 14.63 -2.75
N PHE A 97 -2.32 13.45 -3.00
CA PHE A 97 -1.23 12.92 -2.18
C PHE A 97 0.04 13.73 -2.39
N GLU A 98 0.64 14.17 -1.29
CA GLU A 98 1.93 14.82 -1.26
C GLU A 98 2.83 14.07 -0.28
N GLN A 99 3.93 13.53 -0.79
CA GLN A 99 4.86 12.73 0.01
C GLN A 99 5.47 13.57 1.13
N THR A 100 5.54 13.01 2.32
CA THR A 100 6.30 13.60 3.43
C THR A 100 7.80 13.55 3.10
N ASN A 101 8.46 14.73 3.09
CA ASN A 101 9.89 14.86 2.71
C ASN A 101 10.88 14.55 3.86
N THR A 102 10.40 14.13 5.03
CA THR A 102 11.27 13.87 6.18
C THR A 102 11.47 12.36 6.40
N PRO A 103 12.72 11.89 6.56
CA PRO A 103 13.02 10.53 7.06
C PRO A 103 12.54 10.30 8.51
N GLU A 104 12.08 11.34 9.20
CA GLU A 104 11.81 11.34 10.63
C GLU A 104 10.41 10.88 11.04
N MET A 105 9.66 10.29 10.11
CA MET A 105 8.48 9.49 10.47
C MET A 105 8.67 8.01 10.11
N GLY A 106 9.93 7.56 10.12
CA GLY A 106 10.33 6.17 9.86
C GLY A 106 10.54 5.31 11.10
N ILE A 107 10.60 5.89 12.32
CA ILE A 107 10.78 5.12 13.55
C ILE A 107 10.08 5.83 14.73
N HIS A 108 8.79 5.62 14.92
CA HIS A 108 8.27 5.53 16.29
C HIS A 108 8.42 4.06 16.72
N VAL A 109 9.55 3.73 17.34
CA VAL A 109 9.65 2.49 18.12
C VAL A 109 8.67 2.65 19.27
N TYR A 110 7.60 1.87 19.28
CA TYR A 110 6.84 1.62 20.51
C TYR A 110 7.64 0.61 21.32
N PRO A 111 8.15 0.94 22.52
CA PRO A 111 8.67 -0.08 23.41
C PRO A 111 7.55 -1.05 23.78
N LEU A 112 7.86 -2.35 23.72
CA LEU A 112 7.01 -3.48 24.10
C LEU A 112 6.53 -3.38 25.55
#